data_AF-X1RSE5-F1
#
_entry.id   AF-X1RSE5-F1
#
_cell.length_a   1.000
_cell.length_b   1.000
_cell.length_c   1.000
_cell.angle_alpha   90.00
_cell.angle_beta   90.00
_cell.angle_gamma   90.00
#
_symmetry.space_group_name_H-M   'P 1'
#
loop_
_entity.id
_entity.type
_entity.pdbx_description
1 polymer ?
#
loop_
_entity_poly.entity_id
_entity_poly.type
_entity_poly.pdbx_seq_one_letter_code
_entity_poly.pdbx_strand_id
1 'polypeptide(L)'
;MPEAQQLLPAAYLVIRPPNKIQPFYLNRRERRRLIKAVINALKSLGYRRGLILIHFFGDDPTKYAFHLNILVDGGWLEPEELDQLKRKLRRLIYPRSVIREWGDKLDIFYEYLPTQGQVYHALEYCTRPTFTQFDGNEHLADSIRGEHTIRRWGRWDKASKWQLAESGKKLQSLVSLEKGKCPICAKPVKWNKRPIPFVLVLMEEPVDIGGGYYLLP
;
A
#
# COMPACT_ATOMS: atom_id res chain seq x y z
N MET A 1 -8.57 3.77 -4.53
CA MET A 1 -8.14 4.29 -3.21
C MET A 1 -8.61 5.73 -2.96
N PRO A 2 -9.87 5.95 -2.54
CA PRO A 2 -10.39 7.24 -2.08
C PRO A 2 -9.62 7.84 -0.90
N GLU A 3 -8.95 7.03 -0.08
CA GLU A 3 -8.14 7.50 1.06
C GLU A 3 -7.02 8.42 0.61
N ALA A 4 -6.33 8.06 -0.47
CA ALA A 4 -5.19 8.84 -0.95
C ALA A 4 -5.61 10.24 -1.39
N GLN A 5 -6.86 10.42 -1.83
CA GLN A 5 -7.46 11.72 -2.14
C GLN A 5 -7.59 12.64 -0.93
N GLN A 6 -7.50 12.11 0.29
CA GLN A 6 -7.51 12.90 1.53
C GLN A 6 -6.11 13.37 1.96
N LEU A 7 -5.04 12.89 1.29
CA LEU A 7 -3.64 13.26 1.55
C LEU A 7 -3.19 14.33 0.55
N LEU A 8 -3.03 15.57 1.05
CA LEU A 8 -2.45 16.71 0.32
C LEU A 8 -2.20 17.88 1.31
N PRO A 9 -0.96 18.40 1.43
CA PRO A 9 0.25 17.76 0.95
C PRO A 9 0.47 16.38 1.61
N ALA A 10 1.31 15.56 1.00
CA ALA A 10 1.64 14.24 1.51
C ALA A 10 3.15 14.07 1.70
N ALA A 11 3.52 13.08 2.49
CA ALA A 11 4.86 12.53 2.48
C ALA A 11 4.83 11.08 2.00
N TYR A 12 5.81 10.75 1.18
CA TYR A 12 6.04 9.41 0.67
C TYR A 12 7.29 8.84 1.32
N LEU A 13 7.18 7.64 1.89
CA LEU A 13 8.30 6.92 2.47
C LEU A 13 8.46 5.55 1.83
N VAL A 14 9.70 5.13 1.59
CA VAL A 14 10.03 3.75 1.25
C VAL A 14 10.89 3.16 2.34
N ILE A 15 10.44 2.04 2.91
CA ILE A 15 11.20 1.30 3.93
C ILE A 15 11.56 -0.06 3.35
N ARG A 16 12.85 -0.26 3.10
CA ARG A 16 13.38 -1.50 2.54
C ARG A 16 14.33 -2.16 3.53
N PRO A 17 14.01 -3.38 4.02
CA PRO A 17 14.96 -4.17 4.80
C PRO A 17 16.23 -4.50 3.99
N PRO A 18 17.42 -4.54 4.62
CA PRO A 18 18.66 -4.94 3.98
C PRO A 18 18.58 -6.31 3.30
N ASN A 19 19.30 -6.49 2.19
CA ASN A 19 19.32 -7.74 1.40
C ASN A 19 19.55 -8.99 2.26
N LYS A 20 20.43 -8.92 3.28
CA LYS A 20 20.73 -10.04 4.17
C LYS A 20 19.53 -10.51 5.00
N ILE A 21 18.57 -9.64 5.28
CA ILE A 21 17.37 -9.96 6.07
C ILE A 21 16.11 -10.13 5.23
N GLN A 22 16.17 -9.83 3.92
CA GLN A 22 15.09 -10.09 2.97
C GLN A 22 14.53 -11.53 3.07
N PRO A 23 15.35 -12.60 3.19
CA PRO A 23 14.85 -13.98 3.25
C PRO A 23 13.85 -14.25 4.39
N PHE A 24 13.97 -13.57 5.53
CA PHE A 24 12.99 -13.70 6.63
C PHE A 24 11.59 -13.26 6.21
N TYR A 25 11.50 -12.28 5.31
CA TYR A 25 10.25 -11.73 4.83
C TYR A 25 9.61 -12.56 3.71
N LEU A 26 10.22 -13.66 3.25
CA LEU A 26 9.49 -14.68 2.49
C LEU A 26 8.36 -15.29 3.33
N ASN A 27 8.46 -15.25 4.65
CA ASN A 27 7.41 -15.65 5.57
C ASN A 27 6.39 -14.53 5.83
N ARG A 28 5.11 -14.83 5.65
CA ARG A 28 3.98 -13.93 5.92
C ARG A 28 3.95 -13.34 7.33
N ARG A 29 4.29 -14.15 8.35
CA ARG A 29 4.30 -13.73 9.75
C ARG A 29 5.32 -12.62 9.98
N GLU A 30 6.51 -12.75 9.42
CA GLU A 30 7.58 -11.75 9.57
C GLU A 30 7.25 -10.45 8.83
N ARG A 31 6.67 -10.53 7.61
CA ARG A 31 6.16 -9.33 6.91
C ARG A 31 5.14 -8.58 7.77
N ARG A 32 4.16 -9.29 8.33
CA ARG A 32 3.14 -8.70 9.20
C ARG A 32 3.72 -8.07 10.45
N ARG A 33 4.75 -8.69 11.05
CA ARG A 33 5.46 -8.10 12.20
C ARG A 33 6.15 -6.80 11.82
N LEU A 34 6.86 -6.76 10.70
CA LEU A 34 7.50 -5.52 10.22
C LEU A 34 6.45 -4.44 9.94
N ILE A 35 5.39 -4.76 9.21
CA ILE A 35 4.31 -3.80 8.90
C ILE A 35 3.71 -3.24 10.20
N LYS A 36 3.48 -4.09 11.20
CA LYS A 36 2.98 -3.63 12.51
C LYS A 36 3.98 -2.72 13.22
N ALA A 37 5.27 -3.05 13.20
CA ALA A 37 6.33 -2.23 13.78
C ALA A 37 6.40 -0.84 13.11
N VAL A 38 6.32 -0.80 11.77
CA VAL A 38 6.30 0.43 10.98
C VAL A 38 5.07 1.29 11.31
N ILE A 39 3.87 0.72 11.33
CA ILE A 39 2.65 1.45 11.70
C ILE A 39 2.76 2.02 13.12
N ASN A 40 3.28 1.24 14.07
CA ASN A 40 3.45 1.69 15.45
C ASN A 40 4.48 2.82 15.56
N ALA A 41 5.60 2.71 14.84
CA ALA A 41 6.64 3.74 14.78
C ALA A 41 6.09 5.06 14.22
N LEU A 42 5.35 5.00 13.12
CA LEU A 42 4.73 6.18 12.52
C LEU A 42 3.69 6.80 13.47
N LYS A 43 2.86 5.98 14.12
CA LYS A 43 1.92 6.47 15.13
C LYS A 43 2.62 7.16 16.31
N SER A 44 3.71 6.60 16.82
CA SER A 44 4.44 7.21 17.95
C SER A 44 5.14 8.51 17.57
N LEU A 45 5.37 8.73 16.27
CA LEU A 45 5.90 9.99 15.72
C LEU A 45 4.79 10.99 15.33
N GLY A 46 3.52 10.67 15.59
CA GLY A 46 2.40 11.59 15.39
C GLY A 46 1.62 11.40 14.08
N TYR A 47 2.01 10.46 13.22
CA TYR A 47 1.28 10.18 11.98
C TYR A 47 -0.05 9.46 12.27
N ARG A 48 -1.14 10.23 12.28
CA ARG A 48 -2.48 9.76 12.69
C ARG A 48 -3.11 8.73 11.75
N ARG A 49 -2.76 8.77 10.46
CA ARG A 49 -3.27 7.89 9.41
C ARG A 49 -2.23 7.70 8.31
N GLY A 50 -2.42 6.67 7.50
CA GLY A 50 -1.62 6.45 6.31
C GLY A 50 -1.94 5.14 5.59
N LEU A 51 -1.36 5.01 4.41
CA LEU A 51 -1.48 3.87 3.51
C LEU A 51 -0.12 3.19 3.41
N ILE A 52 -0.11 1.85 3.46
CA ILE A 52 1.07 1.03 3.15
C ILE A 52 0.72 0.17 1.95
N LEU A 53 1.54 0.24 0.92
CA LEU A 53 1.54 -0.64 -0.24
C LEU A 53 2.77 -1.54 -0.16
N ILE A 54 2.54 -2.83 -0.26
CA ILE A 54 3.57 -3.85 -0.16
C ILE A 54 4.03 -4.20 -1.57
N HIS A 55 5.33 -4.00 -1.81
CA HIS A 55 6.00 -4.50 -3.00
C HIS A 55 6.90 -5.67 -2.63
N PHE A 56 6.96 -6.66 -3.51
CA PHE A 56 7.77 -7.87 -3.33
C PHE A 56 9.03 -7.88 -4.20
N PHE A 57 9.03 -7.11 -5.27
CA PHE A 57 10.13 -6.99 -6.23
C PHE A 57 10.38 -5.52 -6.55
N GLY A 58 11.61 -5.23 -6.99
CA GLY A 58 11.96 -3.94 -7.59
C GLY A 58 11.69 -3.97 -9.09
N ASP A 59 12.57 -3.33 -9.86
CA ASP A 59 12.47 -3.37 -11.34
C ASP A 59 12.92 -4.72 -11.93
N ASP A 60 13.70 -5.50 -11.17
CA ASP A 60 14.06 -6.88 -11.52
C ASP A 60 13.06 -7.86 -10.84
N PRO A 61 12.15 -8.49 -11.61
CA PRO A 61 11.14 -9.41 -11.08
C PRO A 61 11.73 -10.77 -10.67
N THR A 62 13.00 -11.05 -10.95
CA THR A 62 13.69 -12.27 -10.52
C THR A 62 14.32 -12.15 -9.14
N LYS A 63 14.51 -10.91 -8.66
CA LYS A 63 15.19 -10.63 -7.39
C LYS A 63 14.21 -10.14 -6.34
N TYR A 64 13.90 -11.01 -5.38
CA TYR A 64 13.07 -10.66 -4.24
C TYR A 64 13.63 -9.42 -3.51
N ALA A 65 12.80 -8.39 -3.42
CA ALA A 65 13.15 -7.09 -2.89
C ALA A 65 11.93 -6.50 -2.18
N PHE A 66 11.52 -7.13 -1.09
CA PHE A 66 10.38 -6.66 -0.32
C PHE A 66 10.65 -5.28 0.28
N HIS A 67 9.71 -4.37 0.07
CA HIS A 67 9.74 -3.02 0.60
C HIS A 67 8.32 -2.50 0.81
N LEU A 68 8.21 -1.53 1.70
CA LEU A 68 6.95 -0.89 2.04
C LEU A 68 6.96 0.52 1.47
N ASN A 69 5.99 0.80 0.61
CA ASN A 69 5.70 2.11 0.10
C ASN A 69 4.60 2.73 0.97
N ILE A 70 4.83 3.93 1.51
CA ILE A 70 4.01 4.49 2.57
C ILE A 70 3.62 5.91 2.22
N LEU A 71 2.32 6.21 2.28
CA LEU A 71 1.77 7.55 2.11
C LEU A 71 1.11 8.01 3.41
N VAL A 72 1.51 9.18 3.90
CA VAL A 72 0.98 9.83 5.11
C VAL A 72 0.71 11.31 4.87
N ASP A 73 -0.04 11.95 5.76
CA ASP A 73 -0.02 13.41 5.82
C ASP A 73 1.40 13.84 6.21
N GLY A 74 2.01 14.76 5.45
CA GLY A 74 3.39 15.17 5.67
C GLY A 74 3.79 16.40 4.87
N GLY A 75 4.90 17.01 5.26
CA GLY A 75 5.37 18.30 4.76
C GLY A 75 6.82 18.26 4.29
N TRP A 76 7.32 19.41 3.86
CA TRP A 76 8.76 19.59 3.73
C TRP A 76 9.42 19.42 5.11
N LEU A 77 10.60 18.82 5.14
CA LEU A 77 11.43 18.67 6.33
C LEU A 77 12.82 19.20 6.00
N GLU A 78 13.38 20.02 6.88
CA GLU A 78 14.77 20.42 6.73
C GLU A 78 15.71 19.21 6.87
N PRO A 79 16.92 19.23 6.27
CA PRO A 79 17.83 18.08 6.25
C PRO A 79 18.08 17.46 7.63
N GLU A 80 18.24 18.28 8.67
CA GLU A 80 18.45 17.84 10.05
C GLU A 80 17.20 17.18 10.63
N GLU A 81 16.01 17.72 10.35
CA GLU A 81 14.74 17.15 10.79
C GLU A 81 14.50 15.79 10.12
N LEU A 82 14.83 15.71 8.83
CA LEU A 82 14.71 14.49 8.05
C LEU A 82 15.67 13.41 8.56
N ASP A 83 16.93 13.74 8.84
CA ASP A 83 17.88 12.79 9.42
C ASP A 83 17.41 12.29 10.79
N GLN A 84 16.94 13.20 11.65
CA GLN A 84 16.38 12.84 12.95
C GLN A 84 15.17 11.92 12.81
N LEU A 85 14.26 12.18 11.87
CA LEU A 85 13.11 11.34 11.57
C LEU A 85 13.56 9.94 11.17
N LYS A 86 14.48 9.83 10.20
CA LYS A 86 15.01 8.54 9.72
C LYS A 86 15.68 7.76 10.85
N ARG A 87 16.51 8.42 11.67
CA ARG A 87 17.17 7.81 12.84
C ARG A 87 16.17 7.29 13.87
N LYS A 88 15.11 8.06 14.16
CA LYS A 88 14.03 7.65 15.08
C LYS A 88 13.27 6.44 14.52
N LEU A 89 12.90 6.47 13.24
CA LEU A 89 12.23 5.35 12.58
C LEU A 89 13.05 4.07 12.63
N ARG A 90 14.35 4.11 12.28
CA ARG A 90 15.24 2.95 12.39
C ARG A 90 15.22 2.33 13.78
N ARG A 91 15.29 3.16 14.82
CA ARG A 91 15.26 2.75 16.24
C ARG A 91 13.93 2.13 16.68
N LEU A 92 12.81 2.61 16.13
CA LEU A 92 11.48 2.13 16.48
C LEU A 92 11.09 0.86 15.70
N ILE A 93 11.62 0.68 14.49
CA ILE A 93 11.26 -0.42 13.60
C ILE A 93 12.13 -1.66 13.85
N TYR A 94 13.44 -1.46 14.03
CA TYR A 94 14.41 -2.55 14.06
C TYR A 94 14.94 -2.82 15.47
N PRO A 95 15.24 -4.07 15.82
CA PRO A 95 15.86 -4.40 17.10
C PRO A 95 17.31 -3.89 17.17
N ARG A 96 17.84 -3.72 18.39
CA ARG A 96 19.19 -3.20 18.62
C ARG A 96 20.29 -3.97 17.89
N SER A 97 20.16 -5.29 17.76
CA SER A 97 21.12 -6.14 17.03
C SER A 97 21.21 -5.74 15.55
N VAL A 98 20.06 -5.52 14.90
CA VAL A 98 19.97 -5.08 13.51
C VAL A 98 20.52 -3.67 13.36
N ILE A 99 20.19 -2.75 14.27
CA ILE A 99 20.73 -1.38 14.22
C ILE A 99 22.25 -1.39 14.36
N ARG A 100 22.81 -2.23 15.23
CA ARG A 100 24.27 -2.32 15.42
C ARG A 100 24.99 -2.84 14.19
N GLU A 101 24.38 -3.80 13.47
CA GLU A 101 25.01 -4.39 12.28
C GLU A 101 24.86 -3.50 11.03
N TRP A 102 23.70 -2.86 10.85
CA TRP A 102 23.40 -2.12 9.61
C TRP A 102 23.33 -0.61 9.78
N GLY A 103 22.99 -0.10 10.96
CA GLY A 103 22.95 1.34 11.25
C GLY A 103 22.21 2.13 10.18
N ASP A 104 22.90 3.07 9.54
CA ASP A 104 22.34 3.93 8.51
C ASP A 104 22.13 3.24 7.15
N LYS A 105 22.63 2.01 6.96
CA LYS A 105 22.31 1.17 5.79
C LYS A 105 20.88 0.65 5.82
N LEU A 106 20.14 0.83 6.92
CA LEU A 106 18.70 0.65 6.98
C LEU A 106 18.04 1.78 6.19
N ASP A 107 17.78 1.50 4.92
CA ASP A 107 17.31 2.51 3.96
C ASP A 107 15.86 2.92 4.24
N ILE A 108 15.70 4.23 4.44
CA ILE A 108 14.42 4.90 4.60
C ILE A 108 14.45 6.10 3.67
N PHE A 109 13.74 5.99 2.57
CA PHE A 109 13.50 7.09 1.65
C PHE A 109 12.37 7.98 2.19
N TYR A 110 12.47 9.28 1.88
CA TYR A 110 11.42 10.26 2.17
C TYR A 110 11.36 11.25 1.02
N GLU A 111 10.15 11.56 0.60
CA GLU A 111 9.88 12.60 -0.39
C GLU A 111 8.65 13.40 0.01
N TYR A 112 8.79 14.72 -0.06
CA TYR A 112 7.68 15.64 0.13
C TYR A 112 6.90 15.78 -1.18
N LEU A 113 5.58 15.57 -1.11
CA LEU A 113 4.67 15.65 -2.26
C LEU A 113 3.71 16.85 -2.07
N PRO A 114 4.12 18.07 -2.47
CA PRO A 114 3.29 19.27 -2.35
C PRO A 114 2.06 19.27 -3.27
N THR A 115 2.13 18.58 -4.41
CA THR A 115 1.12 18.67 -5.46
C THR A 115 0.32 17.39 -5.65
N GLN A 116 -0.92 17.53 -6.15
CA GLN A 116 -1.75 16.40 -6.55
C GLN A 116 -1.03 15.48 -7.55
N GLY A 117 -0.36 16.04 -8.55
CA GLY A 117 0.34 15.27 -9.58
C GLY A 117 1.42 14.36 -9.00
N GLN A 118 2.18 14.85 -8.01
CA GLN A 118 3.19 14.06 -7.33
C GLN A 118 2.58 12.96 -6.45
N VAL A 119 1.49 13.24 -5.73
CA VAL A 119 0.74 12.20 -4.99
C VAL A 119 0.21 11.13 -5.94
N TYR A 120 -0.32 11.53 -7.09
CA TYR A 120 -0.81 10.61 -8.12
C TYR A 120 0.31 9.74 -8.69
N HIS A 121 1.43 10.34 -9.08
CA HIS A 121 2.60 9.61 -9.59
C HIS A 121 3.13 8.61 -8.56
N ALA A 122 3.20 9.00 -7.28
CA ALA A 122 3.57 8.08 -6.20
C ALA A 122 2.57 6.93 -6.09
N LEU A 123 1.26 7.18 -6.15
CA LEU A 123 0.24 6.13 -6.12
C LEU A 123 0.34 5.17 -7.32
N GLU A 124 0.53 5.70 -8.53
CA GLU A 124 0.71 4.91 -9.75
C GLU A 124 1.92 3.97 -9.60
N TYR A 125 3.06 4.52 -9.17
CA TYR A 125 4.25 3.73 -8.86
C TYR A 125 3.99 2.66 -7.79
N CYS A 126 3.35 3.04 -6.68
CA CYS A 126 3.11 2.13 -5.54
C CYS A 126 2.04 1.06 -5.82
N THR A 127 1.16 1.27 -6.79
CA THR A 127 0.08 0.32 -7.13
C THR A 127 0.46 -0.61 -8.27
N ARG A 128 1.60 -0.38 -8.95
CA ARG A 128 2.10 -1.27 -9.99
C ARG A 128 2.25 -2.72 -9.48
N PRO A 129 1.80 -3.73 -10.23
CA PRO A 129 2.06 -5.12 -9.87
C PRO A 129 3.56 -5.40 -9.88
N THR A 130 4.13 -5.80 -8.74
CA THR A 130 5.55 -6.18 -8.67
C THR A 130 5.77 -7.69 -8.76
N PHE A 131 4.79 -8.49 -8.37
CA PHE A 131 4.85 -9.95 -8.52
C PHE A 131 4.33 -10.31 -9.91
N THR A 132 5.22 -10.37 -10.90
CA THR A 132 4.88 -10.64 -12.31
C THR A 132 5.42 -11.97 -12.84
N GLN A 133 6.40 -12.57 -12.16
CA GLN A 133 6.99 -13.86 -12.54
C GLN A 133 6.68 -14.93 -11.49
N PHE A 134 5.91 -15.93 -11.89
CA PHE A 134 5.57 -17.07 -11.03
C PHE A 134 6.73 -18.08 -10.95
N ASP A 135 7.33 -18.42 -12.08
CA ASP A 135 8.38 -19.44 -12.18
C ASP A 135 9.61 -19.06 -11.33
N GLY A 136 9.98 -19.95 -10.41
CA GLY A 136 11.05 -19.75 -9.43
C GLY A 136 10.63 -18.95 -8.19
N ASN A 137 9.36 -18.54 -8.08
CA ASN A 137 8.81 -17.80 -6.95
C ASN A 137 7.61 -18.51 -6.29
N GLU A 138 7.46 -19.81 -6.50
CA GLU A 138 6.30 -20.61 -6.07
C GLU A 138 6.11 -20.55 -4.55
N HIS A 139 7.19 -20.66 -3.78
CA HIS A 139 7.16 -20.52 -2.32
C HIS A 139 6.68 -19.13 -1.87
N LEU A 140 7.08 -18.07 -2.58
CA LEU A 140 6.60 -16.72 -2.30
C LEU A 140 5.12 -16.59 -2.67
N ALA A 141 4.69 -17.13 -3.81
CA ALA A 141 3.31 -17.14 -4.26
C ALA A 141 2.38 -17.81 -3.23
N ASP A 142 2.79 -18.96 -2.70
CA ASP A 142 2.08 -19.65 -1.62
C ASP A 142 2.01 -18.80 -0.35
N SER A 143 3.11 -18.16 0.02
CA SER A 143 3.21 -17.33 1.23
C SER A 143 2.35 -16.05 1.15
N ILE A 144 2.18 -15.46 -0.03
CA ILE A 144 1.38 -14.24 -0.24
C ILE A 144 -0.09 -14.55 -0.57
N ARG A 145 -0.46 -15.83 -0.69
CA ARG A 145 -1.85 -16.24 -0.98
C ARG A 145 -2.82 -15.65 0.04
N GLY A 146 -3.80 -14.89 -0.46
CA GLY A 146 -4.79 -14.19 0.36
C GLY A 146 -4.22 -13.08 1.24
N GLU A 147 -3.04 -12.54 0.92
CA GLU A 147 -2.48 -11.35 1.57
C GLU A 147 -2.96 -10.07 0.89
N HIS A 148 -3.58 -9.18 1.68
CA HIS A 148 -3.82 -7.82 1.23
C HIS A 148 -2.49 -7.07 1.15
N THR A 149 -2.13 -6.65 -0.07
CA THR A 149 -0.94 -5.84 -0.38
C THR A 149 -1.11 -4.38 0.00
N ILE A 150 -2.35 -3.92 0.18
CA ILE A 150 -2.66 -2.58 0.66
C ILE A 150 -3.15 -2.67 2.12
N ARG A 151 -2.55 -1.84 2.98
CA ARG A 151 -2.94 -1.67 4.38
C ARG A 151 -3.21 -0.20 4.65
N ARG A 152 -4.15 0.08 5.54
CA ARG A 152 -4.50 1.43 5.98
C ARG A 152 -4.61 1.46 7.49
N TRP A 153 -4.21 2.58 8.10
CA TRP A 153 -4.47 2.85 9.51
C TRP A 153 -5.03 4.27 9.70
N GLY A 154 -5.59 4.51 10.89
CA GLY A 154 -6.17 5.80 11.23
C GLY A 154 -7.58 5.98 10.70
N ARG A 155 -8.11 7.19 10.86
CA ARG A 155 -9.45 7.58 10.39
C ARG A 155 -9.36 8.23 9.01
N TRP A 156 -10.28 7.85 8.12
CA TRP A 156 -10.37 8.28 6.72
C TRP A 156 -11.73 8.90 6.43
N ASP A 157 -12.15 9.80 7.30
CA ASP A 157 -13.44 10.48 7.32
C ASP A 157 -13.36 11.94 6.82
N LYS A 158 -12.19 12.38 6.35
CA LYS A 158 -12.03 13.73 5.81
C LYS A 158 -12.55 13.83 4.38
N ALA A 159 -12.97 15.03 3.99
CA ALA A 159 -13.28 15.33 2.60
C ALA A 159 -12.04 15.11 1.71
N SER A 160 -12.27 14.66 0.48
CA SER A 160 -11.22 14.59 -0.55
C SER A 160 -10.66 15.99 -0.79
N LYS A 161 -9.34 16.12 -0.75
CA LYS A 161 -8.62 17.37 -1.04
C LYS A 161 -8.35 17.54 -2.52
N TRP A 162 -8.39 16.44 -3.27
CA TRP A 162 -8.22 16.39 -4.71
C TRP A 162 -9.05 15.25 -5.30
N GLN A 163 -9.31 15.31 -6.60
CA GLN A 163 -10.03 14.28 -7.35
C GLN A 163 -9.30 14.00 -8.66
N LEU A 164 -9.37 12.75 -9.12
CA LEU A 164 -8.97 12.44 -10.48
C LEU A 164 -10.01 13.05 -11.41
N ALA A 165 -9.56 13.77 -12.45
CA ALA A 165 -10.46 14.25 -13.50
C ALA A 165 -11.28 13.06 -14.00
N GLU A 166 -12.60 13.24 -14.08
CA GLU A 166 -13.57 12.17 -14.31
C GLU A 166 -13.42 11.53 -15.69
N SER A 167 -12.46 10.62 -15.84
CA SER A 167 -12.48 9.64 -16.92
C SER A 167 -13.39 8.47 -16.53
N GLY A 168 -14.69 8.70 -16.67
CA GLY A 168 -15.70 7.66 -16.91
C GLY A 168 -16.42 7.08 -15.68
N LYS A 169 -17.71 6.76 -15.89
CA LYS A 169 -18.61 6.07 -14.94
C LYS A 169 -17.97 4.89 -14.19
N LYS A 170 -17.03 4.16 -14.82
CA LYS A 170 -16.29 3.05 -14.20
C LYS A 170 -15.51 3.49 -12.94
N LEU A 171 -14.87 4.67 -12.96
CA LEU A 171 -14.11 5.17 -11.83
C LEU A 171 -15.02 5.55 -10.65
N GLN A 172 -16.19 6.14 -10.92
CA GLN A 172 -17.20 6.44 -9.89
C GLN A 172 -17.78 5.16 -9.27
N SER A 173 -18.01 4.12 -10.09
CA SER A 173 -18.44 2.81 -9.60
C SER A 173 -17.41 2.22 -8.63
N LEU A 174 -16.13 2.25 -9.00
CA LEU A 174 -15.02 1.80 -8.17
C LEU A 174 -14.91 2.57 -6.84
N VAL A 175 -15.00 3.90 -6.88
CA VAL A 175 -14.98 4.75 -5.67
C VAL A 175 -16.13 4.41 -4.72
N SER A 176 -17.32 4.15 -5.27
CA SER A 176 -18.49 3.74 -4.49
C SER A 176 -18.27 2.39 -3.82
N LEU A 177 -17.76 1.41 -4.57
CA LEU A 177 -17.44 0.07 -4.06
C LEU A 177 -16.38 0.10 -2.95
N GLU A 178 -15.32 0.90 -3.10
CA GLU A 178 -14.30 1.06 -2.05
C GLU A 178 -14.86 1.72 -0.78
N LYS A 179 -15.86 2.60 -0.91
CA LYS A 179 -16.62 3.17 0.22
C LYS A 179 -17.66 2.20 0.80
N GLY A 180 -17.75 0.96 0.29
CA GLY A 180 -18.73 -0.04 0.69
C GLY A 180 -20.15 0.28 0.25
N LYS A 181 -20.34 1.11 -0.79
CA LYS A 181 -21.64 1.52 -1.33
C LYS A 181 -21.88 0.90 -2.71
N CYS A 182 -23.12 0.52 -2.97
CA CYS A 182 -23.54 0.00 -4.26
C CYS A 182 -23.41 1.13 -5.30
N PRO A 183 -22.74 0.89 -6.44
CA PRO A 183 -22.55 1.92 -7.47
C PRO A 183 -23.86 2.32 -8.17
N ILE A 184 -24.94 1.53 -8.03
CA ILE A 184 -26.25 1.79 -8.64
C ILE A 184 -27.17 2.54 -7.66
N CYS A 185 -27.33 2.01 -6.44
CA CYS A 185 -28.33 2.51 -5.49
C CYS A 185 -27.75 3.23 -4.26
N ALA A 186 -26.42 3.36 -4.16
CA ALA A 186 -25.68 3.98 -3.06
C ALA A 186 -25.88 3.35 -1.66
N LYS A 187 -26.66 2.27 -1.54
CA LYS A 187 -26.87 1.51 -0.28
C LYS A 187 -25.61 0.72 0.10
N PRO A 188 -25.38 0.42 1.40
CA PRO A 188 -24.26 -0.42 1.83
C PRO A 188 -24.26 -1.79 1.15
N VAL A 189 -23.11 -2.19 0.58
CA VAL A 189 -22.95 -3.49 -0.09
C VAL A 189 -22.75 -4.60 0.95
N LYS A 190 -23.48 -5.70 0.80
CA LYS A 190 -23.22 -6.96 1.50
C LYS A 190 -22.59 -7.96 0.54
N TRP A 191 -21.31 -8.23 0.71
CA TRP A 191 -20.59 -9.23 -0.09
C TRP A 191 -20.90 -10.65 0.38
N ASN A 192 -21.19 -11.56 -0.56
CA ASN A 192 -21.21 -12.98 -0.26
C ASN A 192 -19.75 -13.44 0.02
N LYS A 193 -19.55 -14.20 1.10
CA LYS A 193 -18.23 -14.70 1.50
C LYS A 193 -17.79 -15.95 0.75
N ARG A 194 -18.71 -16.61 0.04
CA ARG A 194 -18.40 -17.82 -0.72
C ARG A 194 -17.77 -17.43 -2.06
N PRO A 195 -16.54 -17.91 -2.37
CA PRO A 195 -15.96 -17.71 -3.69
C PRO A 195 -16.80 -18.46 -4.72
N ILE A 196 -17.09 -17.79 -5.84
CA ILE A 196 -17.79 -18.37 -6.98
C ILE A 196 -16.75 -18.57 -8.08
N PRO A 197 -16.66 -19.76 -8.70
CA PRO A 197 -15.82 -19.97 -9.87
C PRO A 197 -16.10 -18.91 -10.95
N PHE A 198 -15.05 -18.27 -11.46
CA PHE A 198 -15.20 -17.15 -12.40
C PHE A 198 -15.94 -17.55 -13.69
N VAL A 199 -15.84 -18.82 -14.11
CA VAL A 199 -16.61 -19.35 -15.25
C VAL A 199 -18.11 -19.20 -15.05
N LEU A 200 -18.63 -19.44 -13.84
CA LEU A 200 -20.07 -19.27 -13.55
C LEU A 200 -20.49 -17.80 -13.60
N VAL A 201 -19.59 -16.89 -13.18
CA VAL A 201 -19.83 -15.44 -13.26
C VAL A 201 -19.93 -15.00 -14.72
N LEU A 202 -19.10 -15.53 -15.61
CA LEU A 202 -19.14 -15.22 -17.05
C LEU A 202 -20.40 -15.75 -17.75
N MET A 203 -21.01 -16.82 -17.25
CA MET A 203 -22.26 -17.36 -17.81
C MET A 203 -23.47 -16.46 -17.57
N GLU A 204 -23.39 -15.53 -16.61
CA GLU A 204 -24.45 -14.58 -16.26
C GLU A 204 -24.33 -13.25 -17.04
N GLU A 205 -23.59 -13.23 -18.16
CA GLU A 205 -23.38 -12.03 -18.99
C GLU A 205 -23.00 -10.75 -18.19
N PRO A 206 -21.93 -10.81 -17.37
CA PRO A 206 -21.60 -9.75 -16.43
C PRO A 206 -21.12 -8.48 -17.14
N VAL A 207 -21.54 -7.32 -16.63
CA VAL A 207 -21.05 -6.01 -17.09
C VAL A 207 -19.80 -5.63 -16.30
N ASP A 208 -18.65 -5.51 -16.96
CA ASP A 208 -17.41 -5.03 -16.34
C ASP A 208 -17.53 -3.55 -15.93
N ILE A 209 -17.40 -3.31 -14.63
CA ILE A 209 -17.45 -1.98 -14.01
C ILE A 209 -16.05 -1.49 -13.56
N GLY A 210 -14.98 -2.22 -13.91
CA GLY A 210 -13.59 -1.87 -13.67
C GLY A 210 -12.99 -2.52 -12.41
N GLY A 211 -11.66 -2.54 -12.32
CA GLY A 211 -10.90 -3.01 -11.14
C GLY A 211 -11.19 -4.46 -10.71
N GLY A 212 -11.59 -5.31 -11.65
CA GLY A 212 -11.96 -6.71 -11.39
C GLY A 212 -13.37 -6.90 -10.82
N TYR A 213 -14.18 -5.84 -10.77
CA TYR A 213 -15.57 -5.90 -10.36
C TYR A 213 -16.49 -6.05 -11.56
N TYR A 214 -17.50 -6.90 -11.38
CA TYR A 214 -18.53 -7.19 -12.37
C TYR A 214 -19.90 -6.90 -11.76
N LEU A 215 -20.76 -6.28 -12.56
CA LEU A 215 -22.18 -6.17 -12.26
C LEU A 215 -22.89 -7.36 -12.89
N LEU A 216 -23.50 -8.19 -12.06
CA LEU A 216 -24.40 -9.25 -12.50
C LEU A 216 -25.79 -8.66 -12.79
N PRO A 217 -26.51 -9.19 -13.81
CA PRO A 217 -27.89 -8.78 -14.11
C PRO A 217 -28.85 -9.04 -12.95
#